data_AF-A0A2V9Q542-F1
#
_entry.id   AF-A0A2V9Q542-F1
#
_cell.length_a   1.000
_cell.length_b   1.000
_cell.length_c   1.000
_cell.angle_alpha   90.00
_cell.angle_beta   90.00
_cell.angle_gamma   90.00
#
_symmetry.space_group_name_H-M   'P 1'
#
loop_
_entity.id
_entity.type
_entity.pdbx_description
1 polymer ?
#
loop_
_entity_poly.entity_id
_entity_poly.type
_entity_poly.pdbx_seq_one_letter_code
_entity_poly.pdbx_strand_id
1 'polypeptide(L)'
;MYPPPPQIILEPLDDPEWHLYYAIRTGVRYTGMPAWNKALGDQDIWKVTAFLSRLEKLPPAVQEKWKKVYGTSPESHQGEEHEHHGGHEHHD
;
A
#
# COMPACT_ATOMS: atom_id res chain seq x y z
N MET A 1 5.29 -20.77 -2.78
CA MET A 1 4.19 -19.84 -2.44
C MET A 1 4.74 -18.42 -2.55
N TYR A 2 4.07 -17.54 -3.29
CA TYR A 2 4.45 -16.12 -3.40
C TYR A 2 3.63 -15.30 -2.40
N PRO A 3 4.23 -14.35 -1.66
CA PRO A 3 3.47 -13.47 -0.79
C PRO A 3 2.51 -12.61 -1.62
N PRO A 4 1.30 -12.30 -1.11
CA PRO A 4 0.41 -11.36 -1.77
C PRO A 4 1.07 -9.97 -1.87
N PRO A 5 0.74 -9.17 -2.90
CA PRO A 5 1.24 -7.81 -3.00
C PRO A 5 0.77 -6.97 -1.79
N PRO A 6 1.64 -6.11 -1.23
CA PRO A 6 1.30 -5.29 -0.09
C PRO A 6 0.15 -4.33 -0.42
N GLN A 7 -0.81 -4.23 0.48
CA GLN A 7 -1.95 -3.30 0.35
C GLN A 7 -1.56 -1.95 0.93
N ILE A 8 -0.83 -1.13 0.15
CA ILE A 8 -0.30 0.18 0.56
C ILE A 8 -1.33 1.19 1.12
N ILE A 9 -2.62 0.96 0.85
CA ILE A 9 -3.74 1.78 1.32
C ILE A 9 -4.12 1.42 2.75
N LEU A 10 -3.97 0.14 3.11
CA LEU A 10 -4.33 -0.41 4.42
C LEU A 10 -3.12 -0.46 5.34
N GLU A 11 -1.97 -0.83 4.77
CA GLU A 11 -0.68 -0.90 5.42
C GLU A 11 0.26 0.09 4.72
N PRO A 12 0.31 1.36 5.19
CA PRO A 12 1.17 2.37 4.61
C PRO A 12 2.64 1.97 4.80
N LEU A 13 3.47 2.29 3.81
CA LEU A 13 4.90 2.05 3.87
C LEU A 13 5.54 3.04 4.86
N ASP A 14 6.28 2.54 5.85
CA ASP A 14 7.15 3.34 6.73
C ASP A 14 8.50 3.65 6.04
N ASP A 15 8.46 3.90 4.72
CA ASP A 15 9.64 4.22 3.93
C ASP A 15 9.83 5.74 3.81
N PRO A 16 11.07 6.23 3.83
CA PRO A 16 11.33 7.65 3.61
C PRO A 16 10.95 8.05 2.17
N GLU A 17 10.48 9.29 1.98
CA GLU A 17 9.91 9.76 0.69
C GLU A 17 10.87 9.57 -0.50
N TRP A 18 12.19 9.70 -0.30
CA TRP A 18 13.18 9.48 -1.37
C TRP A 18 13.21 8.04 -1.87
N HIS A 19 13.00 7.06 -0.97
CA HIS A 19 12.98 5.64 -1.31
C HIS A 19 11.72 5.32 -2.10
N LEU A 20 10.58 5.86 -1.65
CA LEU A 20 9.30 5.72 -2.33
C LEU A 20 9.32 6.37 -3.72
N TYR A 21 9.88 7.58 -3.85
CA TYR A 21 10.10 8.23 -5.14
C TYR A 21 10.96 7.37 -6.07
N TYR A 22 12.07 6.81 -5.56
CA TYR A 22 12.94 5.96 -6.36
C TYR A 22 12.19 4.72 -6.85
N ALA A 23 11.49 4.02 -5.95
CA ALA A 23 10.71 2.83 -6.27
C ALA A 23 9.62 3.10 -7.32
N ILE A 24 8.85 4.19 -7.19
CA ILE A 24 7.83 4.58 -8.18
C ILE A 24 8.49 4.93 -9.51
N ARG A 25 9.59 5.69 -9.49
CA ARG A 25 10.27 6.14 -10.70
C ARG A 25 10.85 4.98 -11.50
N THR A 26 11.60 4.09 -10.85
CA THR A 26 12.36 3.02 -11.53
C THR A 26 11.63 1.68 -11.58
N GLY A 27 10.57 1.52 -10.78
CA GLY A 27 10.00 0.22 -10.50
C GLY A 27 10.96 -0.65 -9.66
N VAL A 28 10.48 -1.85 -9.32
CA VAL A 28 11.27 -2.87 -8.61
C VAL A 28 11.31 -4.13 -9.47
N ARG A 29 12.51 -4.63 -9.74
CA ARG A 29 12.69 -5.82 -10.59
C ARG A 29 12.10 -7.04 -9.90
N TYR A 30 11.46 -7.91 -10.68
CA TYR A 30 10.86 -9.18 -10.24
C TYR A 30 9.66 -9.06 -9.28
N THR A 31 9.08 -7.87 -9.09
CA THR A 31 7.89 -7.68 -8.22
C THR A 31 6.61 -7.35 -8.99
N GLY A 32 6.69 -7.26 -10.32
CA GLY A 32 5.58 -6.77 -11.14
C GLY A 32 5.34 -5.26 -11.03
N MET A 33 6.11 -4.53 -10.21
CA MET A 33 6.03 -3.08 -10.08
C MET A 33 6.69 -2.39 -11.28
N PRO A 34 5.94 -1.70 -12.15
CA PRO A 34 6.51 -1.05 -13.33
C PRO A 34 7.26 0.23 -12.95
N ALA A 35 8.14 0.66 -13.84
CA ALA A 35 8.75 1.98 -13.80
C ALA A 35 7.76 3.02 -14.33
N TRP A 36 7.45 4.06 -13.55
CA TRP A 36 6.50 5.09 -13.94
C TRP A 36 7.14 6.29 -14.65
N ASN A 37 8.47 6.38 -14.69
CA ASN A 37 9.20 7.48 -15.35
C ASN A 37 8.97 7.59 -16.88
N LYS A 38 8.38 6.57 -17.50
CA LYS A 38 7.96 6.61 -18.91
C LYS A 38 6.54 7.13 -19.12
N ALA A 39 5.73 7.15 -18.06
CA ALA A 39 4.32 7.52 -18.11
C ALA A 39 4.03 8.83 -17.37
N LEU A 40 4.80 9.14 -16.31
CA LEU A 40 4.64 10.32 -15.46
C LEU A 40 5.92 11.16 -15.50
N GLY A 41 5.77 12.49 -15.48
CA GLY A 41 6.89 13.39 -15.27
C GLY A 41 7.37 13.36 -13.82
N ASP A 42 8.61 13.79 -13.55
CA ASP A 42 9.19 13.77 -12.20
C ASP A 42 8.34 14.50 -11.16
N GLN A 43 7.72 15.62 -11.54
CA GLN A 43 6.82 16.38 -10.65
C GLN A 43 5.57 15.58 -10.28
N ASP A 44 5.03 14.80 -11.21
CA ASP A 44 3.86 13.97 -10.94
C ASP A 44 4.23 12.76 -10.09
N ILE A 45 5.42 12.18 -10.30
CA ILE A 45 5.94 11.14 -9.42
C ILE A 45 6.08 11.67 -7.99
N TRP A 46 6.63 12.87 -7.80
CA TRP A 46 6.70 13.51 -6.47
C TRP A 46 5.34 13.75 -5.84
N LYS A 47 4.31 14.13 -6.63
CA LYS A 47 2.94 14.24 -6.12
C LYS A 47 2.39 12.90 -5.64
N VAL A 48 2.65 11.82 -6.38
CA VAL A 48 2.24 10.46 -5.97
C VAL A 48 2.99 10.05 -4.70
N THR A 49 4.31 10.27 -4.63
CA THR A 49 5.11 10.02 -3.43
C THR A 49 4.56 10.75 -2.21
N ALA A 50 4.32 12.06 -2.33
CA ALA A 50 3.81 12.88 -1.24
C ALA A 50 2.38 12.52 -0.82
N PHE A 51 1.58 11.99 -1.74
CA PHE A 51 0.26 11.46 -1.44
C PHE A 51 0.36 10.16 -0.65
N LEU A 52 1.19 9.21 -1.12
CA LEU A 52 1.38 7.92 -0.48
C LEU A 52 2.01 8.03 0.92
N SER A 53 2.98 8.94 1.10
CA SER A 53 3.62 9.19 2.40
C SER A 53 2.68 9.81 3.46
N ARG A 54 1.49 10.26 3.04
CA ARG A 54 0.51 10.96 3.89
C ARG A 54 -0.85 10.25 3.91
N LEU A 55 -0.92 9.00 3.46
CA LEU A 55 -2.16 8.22 3.43
C LEU A 55 -2.82 8.09 4.80
N GLU A 56 -2.05 8.00 5.88
CA GLU A 56 -2.60 7.99 7.25
C GLU A 56 -3.22 9.32 7.67
N LYS A 57 -2.76 10.43 7.08
CA LYS A 57 -3.13 11.80 7.48
C LYS A 57 -3.91 12.50 6.37
N LEU A 58 -4.81 11.76 5.72
CA LEU A 58 -5.68 12.33 4.69
C LEU A 58 -6.73 13.26 5.33
N PRO A 59 -7.04 14.40 4.68
CA PRO A 59 -8.15 15.25 5.11
C PRO A 59 -9.48 14.46 5.14
N PRO A 60 -10.38 14.74 6.10
CA PRO A 60 -11.65 14.00 6.24
C PRO A 60 -12.49 13.95 4.95
N ALA A 61 -12.50 15.06 4.19
CA ALA A 61 -13.20 15.13 2.91
C ALA A 61 -12.66 14.16 1.84
N VAL A 62 -11.35 13.84 1.90
CA VAL A 62 -10.73 12.88 0.99
C VAL A 62 -11.02 11.45 1.43
N GLN A 63 -10.96 11.18 2.74
CA GLN A 63 -11.30 9.88 3.31
C GLN A 63 -12.74 9.47 2.99
N GLU A 64 -13.70 10.41 3.08
CA GLU A 64 -15.11 10.13 2.75
C GLU A 64 -15.28 9.74 1.28
N LYS A 65 -14.63 10.49 0.36
CA LYS A 65 -14.65 10.15 -1.07
C LYS A 65 -13.99 8.80 -1.33
N TRP A 66 -12.89 8.52 -0.65
CA TRP A 66 -12.17 7.26 -0.78
C TRP A 66 -13.03 6.07 -0.35
N LYS A 67 -13.67 6.16 0.83
CA LYS A 67 -14.61 5.15 1.34
C LYS A 67 -15.75 4.91 0.37
N LYS A 68 -16.28 5.96 -0.26
CA LYS A 68 -17.36 5.84 -1.25
C LYS A 68 -16.94 5.10 -2.52
N VAL A 69 -15.70 5.30 -2.98
CA VAL A 69 -15.21 4.72 -4.24
C VAL A 69 -14.67 3.31 -4.05
N TYR A 70 -13.93 3.07 -2.96
CA TYR A 70 -13.16 1.84 -2.74
C TYR A 70 -13.70 0.97 -1.61
N GLY A 71 -14.72 1.42 -0.87
CA GLY A 71 -15.36 0.64 0.21
C GLY A 71 -14.51 0.44 1.47
N THR A 72 -13.22 0.80 1.45
CA THR A 72 -12.27 0.64 2.57
C THR A 72 -11.66 1.97 2.98
N SER A 73 -11.44 2.19 4.28
CA SER A 73 -10.76 3.37 4.82
C SER A 73 -9.38 2.96 5.36
N PRO A 74 -8.32 3.79 5.23
CA PRO A 74 -7.03 3.52 5.87
C PRO A 74 -7.15 3.36 7.40
N GLU A 75 -8.21 3.90 8.02
CA GLU A 75 -8.44 3.79 9.47
C GLU A 75 -9.09 2.45 9.92
N SER A 76 -9.47 1.56 8.99
CA SER A 76 -10.25 0.34 9.34
C SER A 76 -9.41 -0.77 9.98
N HIS A 77 -8.09 -0.62 10.10
CA HIS A 77 -7.18 -1.65 10.60
C HIS A 77 -7.03 -1.67 12.14
N GLN A 78 -8.09 -1.36 12.88
CA GLN A 78 -8.16 -1.74 14.30
C GLN A 78 -8.76 -3.15 14.42
N GLY A 79 -7.88 -4.15 14.39
CA GLY A 79 -8.12 -5.47 14.97
C GLY A 79 -8.95 -6.43 14.11
N GLU A 80 -8.33 -7.03 13.10
CA GLU A 80 -8.74 -8.35 12.60
C GLU A 80 -7.61 -9.32 12.92
N GLU A 81 -7.69 -9.90 14.12
CA GLU A 81 -6.95 -11.08 14.51
C GLU A 81 -7.32 -12.20 13.52
N HIS A 82 -6.41 -12.56 12.61
CA HIS A 82 -6.58 -13.76 11.79
C HIS A 82 -6.29 -15.00 12.64
N GLU A 83 -7.21 -15.36 13.54
CA GLU A 83 -7.34 -16.73 14.04
C GLU A 83 -7.83 -17.62 12.89
N HIS A 84 -6.93 -18.41 12.32
CA HIS A 84 -7.31 -19.55 11.51
C HIS A 84 -6.90 -20.84 12.23
N HIS A 85 -7.93 -21.48 12.78
CA HIS A 85 -7.99 -22.87 13.22
C HIS A 85 -7.24 -23.82 12.29
N GLY A 86 -6.43 -24.70 12.88
CA GLY A 86 -5.77 -25.80 12.19
C GLY A 86 -5.19 -26.82 13.15
N GLY A 87 -6.02 -27.36 14.05
CA GLY A 87 -5.68 -28.60 14.74
C GLY A 87 -5.64 -29.74 13.72
N HIS A 88 -4.49 -30.42 13.60
CA HIS A 88 -4.44 -31.79 13.12
C HIS A 88 -3.38 -32.55 13.89
N GLU A 89 -3.84 -33.64 14.49
CA GLU A 89 -3.19 -34.49 15.47
C GLU A 89 -2.04 -35.34 14.92
N HIS A 90 -1.30 -35.89 15.88
CA HIS A 90 -0.30 -36.94 15.79
C HIS A 90 -0.79 -38.23 15.11
N HIS A 91 0.09 -38.84 14.32
CA HIS A 91 0.35 -40.30 14.14
C HIS A 91 1.49 -40.38 13.10
N ASP A 92 2.60 -41.12 13.25
CA ASP A 92 3.02 -42.23 14.10
C ASP A 92 4.51 -42.03 14.47
#